data_AF-A0A7J8JPB9-F1
#
_entry.id   AF-A0A7J8JPB9-F1
#
_cell.length_a   1.000
_cell.length_b   1.000
_cell.length_c   1.000
_cell.angle_alpha   90.00
_cell.angle_beta   90.00
_cell.angle_gamma   90.00
#
_symmetry.space_group_name_H-M   'P 1'
#
loop_
_entity.id
_entity.type
_entity.pdbx_description
1 polymer ?
#
loop_
_entity_poly.entity_id
_entity_poly.type
_entity_poly.pdbx_seq_one_letter_code
_entity_poly.pdbx_strand_id
1 'polypeptide(L)'
;MGLGKTIQAIAIAYFYKEEWPLLIVVPSSLRYPWTEEIEKWIPELGPEEINVIQTKTDVGRISISKVTVLGYGLLTTDAEALVDALNNQNFNIVIVDESHYMKSRNATRSKILLPIVQKAKRAILLTGTPALGRPEELFMQIEALFPQKFGTWTDYAKRYCNARIRYDKLFSISFKPHIFTVNIKLY
;
A
#
# COMPACT_ATOMS: atom_id res chain seq x y z
N MET A 1 -7.71 8.21 14.34
CA MET A 1 -7.11 9.53 14.71
C MET A 1 -7.29 10.51 13.56
N GLY A 2 -8.04 11.60 13.80
CA GLY A 2 -8.49 12.59 12.81
C GLY A 2 -7.51 13.73 12.52
N LEU A 3 -6.23 13.44 12.35
CA LEU A 3 -5.18 14.44 12.06
C LEU A 3 -5.17 14.91 10.59
N GLY A 4 -6.20 14.58 9.79
CA GLY A 4 -6.27 14.99 8.39
C GLY A 4 -5.29 14.27 7.44
N LYS A 5 -4.90 13.02 7.73
CA LYS A 5 -4.01 12.24 6.84
C LYS A 5 -4.56 12.13 5.41
N THR A 6 -5.87 11.96 5.28
CA THR A 6 -6.57 11.87 3.99
C THR A 6 -6.37 13.14 3.18
N ILE A 7 -6.70 14.32 3.73
CA ILE A 7 -6.52 15.60 3.02
C ILE A 7 -5.04 15.89 2.72
N GLN A 8 -4.12 15.55 3.61
CA GLN A 8 -2.69 15.68 3.35
C GLN A 8 -2.24 14.82 2.15
N ALA A 9 -2.70 13.57 2.08
CA ALA A 9 -2.38 12.68 0.98
C ALA A 9 -3.01 13.14 -0.35
N ILE A 10 -4.27 13.61 -0.31
CA ILE A 10 -4.94 14.20 -1.47
C ILE A 10 -4.17 15.43 -1.96
N ALA A 11 -3.75 16.32 -1.06
CA ALA A 11 -2.99 17.52 -1.42
C ALA A 11 -1.65 17.18 -2.10
N ILE A 12 -0.92 16.17 -1.61
CA ILE A 12 0.33 15.71 -2.23
C ILE A 12 0.06 15.10 -3.60
N ALA A 13 -0.97 14.24 -3.73
CA ALA A 13 -1.30 13.62 -5.02
C ALA A 13 -1.77 14.67 -6.05
N TYR A 14 -2.52 15.67 -5.60
CA TYR A 14 -2.97 16.79 -6.43
C TYR A 14 -1.82 17.68 -6.90
N PHE A 15 -0.84 17.96 -6.04
CA PHE A 15 0.37 18.70 -6.41
C PHE A 15 1.10 18.06 -7.60
N TYR A 16 1.06 16.73 -7.70
CA TYR A 16 1.64 15.95 -8.80
C TYR A 16 0.59 15.45 -9.82
N LYS A 17 -0.54 16.15 -9.98
CA LYS A 17 -1.64 15.71 -10.88
C LYS A 17 -1.22 15.50 -12.34
N GLU A 18 -0.22 16.21 -12.82
CA GLU A 18 0.36 16.05 -14.16
C GLU A 18 1.06 14.70 -14.35
N GLU A 19 1.38 13.99 -13.27
CA GLU A 19 2.00 12.67 -13.33
C GLU A 19 0.98 11.53 -13.29
N TRP A 20 -0.32 11.77 -13.11
CA TRP A 20 -1.33 10.71 -13.00
C TRP A 20 -1.34 9.77 -14.22
N PRO A 21 -1.70 8.48 -14.06
CA PRO A 21 -2.81 7.98 -13.22
C PRO A 21 -2.47 7.73 -11.74
N LEU A 22 -3.47 7.96 -10.87
CA LEU A 22 -3.42 7.78 -9.42
C LEU A 22 -4.19 6.51 -8.99
N LEU A 23 -3.55 5.64 -8.21
CA LEU A 23 -4.19 4.51 -7.52
C LEU A 23 -4.30 4.80 -6.03
N ILE A 24 -5.47 4.54 -5.45
CA ILE A 24 -5.75 4.67 -4.02
C ILE A 24 -6.23 3.31 -3.51
N VAL A 25 -5.46 2.69 -2.62
CA VAL A 25 -5.80 1.40 -2.01
C VAL A 25 -6.20 1.60 -0.56
N VAL A 26 -7.40 1.13 -0.21
CA VAL A 26 -8.05 1.43 1.08
C VAL A 26 -8.75 0.18 1.66
N PRO A 27 -9.06 0.15 2.97
CA PRO A 27 -10.05 -0.78 3.52
C PRO A 27 -11.38 -0.69 2.76
N SER A 28 -12.09 -1.80 2.61
CA SER A 28 -13.32 -1.85 1.79
C SER A 28 -14.39 -0.83 2.22
N SER A 29 -14.47 -0.53 3.52
CA SER A 29 -15.38 0.45 4.11
C SER A 29 -15.01 1.91 3.80
N LEU A 30 -13.79 2.16 3.33
CA LEU A 30 -13.26 3.50 3.08
C LEU A 30 -13.23 3.87 1.59
N ARG A 31 -13.66 2.98 0.67
CA ARG A 31 -13.73 3.28 -0.78
C ARG A 31 -14.56 4.52 -1.08
N TYR A 32 -15.82 4.54 -0.66
CA TYR A 32 -16.72 5.68 -0.88
C TYR A 32 -16.31 6.93 -0.10
N PRO A 33 -15.95 6.85 1.20
CA PRO A 33 -15.42 8.02 1.91
C PRO A 33 -14.20 8.66 1.25
N TRP A 34 -13.28 7.88 0.67
CA TRP A 34 -12.15 8.43 -0.08
C TRP A 34 -12.59 9.10 -1.38
N THR A 35 -13.53 8.51 -2.12
CA THR A 35 -14.12 9.13 -3.31
C THR A 35 -14.78 10.46 -2.98
N GLU A 36 -15.62 10.51 -1.94
CA GLU A 36 -16.29 11.74 -1.49
C GLU A 36 -15.29 12.85 -1.12
N GLU A 37 -14.20 12.51 -0.42
CA GLU A 37 -13.16 13.49 -0.09
C GLU A 37 -12.40 13.97 -1.33
N ILE A 38 -12.13 13.10 -2.32
CA ILE A 38 -11.51 13.52 -3.59
C ILE A 38 -12.41 14.48 -4.35
N GLU A 39 -13.69 14.15 -4.51
CA GLU A 39 -14.67 15.00 -5.21
C GLU A 39 -14.82 16.36 -4.51
N LYS A 40 -14.80 16.37 -3.18
CA LYS A 40 -14.88 17.57 -2.37
C LYS A 40 -13.64 18.47 -2.49
N TRP A 41 -12.44 17.87 -2.49
CA TRP A 41 -11.18 18.63 -2.45
C TRP A 41 -10.58 18.90 -3.84
N ILE A 42 -11.03 18.19 -4.87
CA ILE A 42 -10.60 18.34 -6.27
C ILE A 42 -11.87 18.45 -7.16
N PRO A 43 -12.61 19.57 -7.09
CA PRO A 43 -13.89 19.71 -7.79
C PRO A 43 -13.77 19.75 -9.32
N GLU A 44 -12.56 19.92 -9.88
CA GLU A 44 -12.34 19.82 -11.32
C GLU A 44 -12.29 18.38 -11.85
N LEU A 45 -12.20 17.36 -10.97
CA LEU A 45 -12.33 15.97 -11.39
C LEU A 45 -13.80 15.64 -11.67
N GLY A 46 -14.08 15.25 -12.90
CA GLY A 46 -15.40 14.72 -13.24
C GLY A 46 -15.62 13.35 -12.59
N PRO A 47 -16.88 12.98 -12.24
CA PRO A 47 -17.20 11.64 -11.74
C PRO A 47 -16.74 10.51 -12.67
N GLU A 48 -16.67 10.77 -13.98
CA GLU A 48 -16.22 9.79 -14.96
C GLU A 48 -14.69 9.54 -14.91
N GLU A 49 -13.94 10.46 -14.31
CA GLU A 49 -12.48 10.36 -14.15
C GLU A 49 -12.08 9.60 -12.89
N ILE A 50 -13.04 9.29 -12.00
CA ILE A 50 -12.85 8.51 -10.79
C ILE A 50 -13.51 7.13 -10.98
N ASN A 51 -12.70 6.08 -10.88
CA ASN A 51 -13.17 4.70 -10.94
C ASN A 51 -13.10 4.04 -9.56
N VAL A 52 -14.24 3.60 -9.02
CA VAL A 52 -14.29 2.87 -7.75
C VAL A 52 -14.54 1.40 -8.04
N ILE A 53 -13.49 0.58 -7.91
CA ILE A 53 -13.55 -0.84 -8.24
C ILE A 53 -14.49 -1.56 -7.28
N GLN A 54 -15.61 -2.07 -7.79
CA GLN A 54 -16.60 -2.78 -6.97
C GLN A 54 -16.29 -4.26 -6.82
N THR A 55 -15.88 -4.90 -7.93
CA THR A 55 -15.64 -6.34 -8.03
C THR A 55 -14.31 -6.63 -8.75
N LYS A 56 -13.86 -7.90 -8.74
CA LYS A 56 -12.62 -8.31 -9.42
C LYS A 56 -12.73 -8.28 -10.96
N THR A 57 -13.94 -8.19 -11.50
CA THR A 57 -14.20 -8.14 -12.94
C THR A 57 -14.46 -6.73 -13.45
N ASP A 58 -14.56 -5.76 -12.54
CA ASP A 58 -14.79 -4.35 -12.83
C ASP A 58 -13.49 -3.64 -13.23
N VAL A 59 -12.96 -4.00 -14.40
CA VAL A 59 -11.64 -3.56 -14.86
C VAL A 59 -11.69 -2.58 -16.04
N GLY A 60 -12.83 -2.48 -16.73
CA GLY A 60 -12.94 -1.78 -18.01
C GLY A 60 -12.63 -0.29 -17.95
N ARG A 61 -12.83 0.35 -16.78
CA ARG A 61 -12.58 1.78 -16.60
C ARG A 61 -11.19 2.10 -16.05
N ILE A 62 -10.40 1.11 -15.64
CA ILE A 62 -9.08 1.35 -15.02
C ILE A 62 -8.15 2.11 -15.97
N SER A 63 -8.16 1.78 -17.26
CA SER A 63 -7.24 2.37 -18.24
C SER A 63 -7.54 3.81 -18.63
N ILE A 64 -8.82 4.21 -18.54
CA ILE A 64 -9.30 5.52 -19.00
C ILE A 64 -9.54 6.51 -17.86
N SER A 65 -9.50 6.04 -16.60
CA SER A 65 -9.76 6.88 -15.43
C SER A 65 -8.47 7.49 -14.89
N LYS A 66 -8.56 8.74 -14.44
CA LYS A 66 -7.44 9.45 -13.82
C LYS A 66 -7.14 8.96 -12.41
N VAL A 67 -8.19 8.61 -11.66
CA VAL A 67 -8.12 8.09 -10.30
C VAL A 67 -8.80 6.74 -10.24
N THR A 68 -8.14 5.75 -9.64
CA THR A 68 -8.73 4.45 -9.33
C THR A 68 -8.71 4.20 -7.83
N VAL A 69 -9.86 3.90 -7.24
CA VAL A 69 -10.02 3.56 -5.82
C VAL A 69 -10.30 2.07 -5.69
N LEU A 70 -9.44 1.37 -4.94
CA LEU A 70 -9.42 -0.08 -4.82
C LEU A 70 -9.48 -0.54 -3.36
N GLY A 71 -10.32 -1.52 -3.08
CA GLY A 71 -10.38 -2.16 -1.76
C GLY A 71 -9.39 -3.32 -1.62
N TYR A 72 -8.69 -3.44 -0.49
CA TYR A 72 -7.78 -4.57 -0.23
C TYR A 72 -8.44 -5.95 -0.40
N GLY A 73 -9.75 -6.05 -0.11
CA GLY A 73 -10.49 -7.32 -0.18
C GLY A 73 -10.59 -7.91 -1.59
N LEU A 74 -10.32 -7.11 -2.63
CA LEU A 74 -10.32 -7.55 -4.02
C LEU A 74 -8.97 -8.13 -4.48
N LEU A 75 -7.89 -7.92 -3.70
CA LEU A 75 -6.54 -8.39 -4.02
C LEU A 75 -6.31 -9.83 -3.53
N THR A 76 -6.95 -10.78 -4.22
CA THR A 76 -6.93 -12.21 -3.91
C THR A 76 -6.32 -13.02 -5.05
N THR A 77 -6.10 -14.32 -4.82
CA THR A 77 -5.40 -15.19 -5.78
C THR A 77 -6.17 -15.37 -7.10
N ASP A 78 -7.50 -15.33 -7.05
CA ASP A 78 -8.43 -15.46 -8.19
C ASP A 78 -8.72 -14.12 -8.90
N ALA A 79 -8.00 -13.04 -8.57
CA ALA A 79 -8.23 -11.71 -9.12
C ALA A 79 -7.39 -11.40 -10.38
N GLU A 80 -7.12 -12.40 -11.22
CA GLU A 80 -6.17 -12.30 -12.35
C GLU A 80 -6.45 -11.10 -13.26
N ALA A 81 -7.69 -10.97 -13.77
CA ALA A 81 -8.07 -9.86 -14.65
C ALA A 81 -7.87 -8.47 -14.01
N LEU A 82 -8.13 -8.34 -12.70
CA LEU A 82 -7.89 -7.11 -11.96
C LEU A 82 -6.40 -6.83 -11.82
N VAL A 83 -5.60 -7.84 -11.46
CA VAL A 83 -4.15 -7.70 -11.31
C VAL A 83 -3.50 -7.30 -12.63
N ASP A 84 -3.92 -7.90 -13.73
CA ASP A 84 -3.42 -7.56 -15.07
C ASP A 84 -3.79 -6.13 -15.46
N ALA A 85 -5.04 -5.72 -15.24
CA ALA A 85 -5.48 -4.36 -15.52
C ALA A 85 -4.71 -3.32 -14.68
N LEU A 86 -4.49 -3.59 -13.39
CA LEU A 86 -3.72 -2.71 -12.51
C LEU A 86 -2.24 -2.58 -12.96
N ASN A 87 -1.63 -3.68 -13.38
CA ASN A 87 -0.24 -3.68 -13.86
C ASN A 87 -0.09 -2.97 -15.21
N ASN A 88 -1.07 -3.13 -16.11
CA ASN A 88 -1.06 -2.51 -17.43
C ASN A 88 -1.26 -1.00 -17.38
N GLN A 89 -2.01 -0.50 -16.38
CA GLN A 89 -2.28 0.94 -16.25
C GLN A 89 -1.06 1.76 -15.83
N ASN A 90 -0.03 1.14 -15.26
CA ASN A 90 1.21 1.82 -14.87
C ASN A 90 0.97 3.07 -14.00
N PHE A 91 0.30 2.90 -12.87
CA PHE A 91 0.06 3.98 -11.91
C PHE A 91 1.36 4.66 -11.49
N ASN A 92 1.46 5.96 -11.74
CA ASN A 92 2.62 6.77 -11.39
C ASN A 92 2.57 7.25 -9.94
N ILE A 93 1.37 7.42 -9.40
CA ILE A 93 1.16 7.77 -8.00
C ILE A 93 0.30 6.70 -7.33
N VAL A 94 0.74 6.23 -6.17
CA VAL A 94 0.00 5.26 -5.37
C VAL A 94 -0.15 5.77 -3.94
N ILE A 95 -1.39 5.84 -3.46
CA ILE A 95 -1.72 6.03 -2.05
C ILE A 95 -2.19 4.69 -1.49
N VAL A 96 -1.65 4.30 -0.34
CA VAL A 96 -2.05 3.10 0.39
C VAL A 96 -2.47 3.51 1.79
N ASP A 97 -3.77 3.57 2.01
CA ASP A 97 -4.34 3.87 3.32
C ASP A 97 -4.42 2.62 4.19
N GLU A 98 -4.26 2.82 5.50
CA GLU A 98 -4.06 1.74 6.48
C GLU A 98 -3.08 0.66 5.99
N SER A 99 -1.91 1.11 5.54
CA SER A 99 -0.83 0.28 4.97
C SER A 99 -0.35 -0.89 5.85
N HIS A 100 -0.72 -0.92 7.14
CA HIS A 100 -0.54 -2.10 8.00
C HIS A 100 -1.28 -3.35 7.47
N TYR A 101 -2.27 -3.19 6.57
CA TYR A 101 -2.86 -4.32 5.84
C TYR A 101 -1.83 -5.06 4.97
N MET A 102 -0.73 -4.42 4.55
CA MET A 102 0.36 -5.04 3.79
C MET A 102 1.45 -5.69 4.64
N LYS A 103 1.36 -5.69 5.98
CA LYS A 103 2.46 -6.11 6.87
C LYS A 103 2.98 -7.54 6.67
N SER A 104 2.15 -8.45 6.15
CA SER A 104 2.52 -9.86 5.98
C SER A 104 3.04 -10.14 4.57
N ARG A 105 4.30 -10.59 4.47
CA ARG A 105 4.96 -10.96 3.21
C ARG A 105 4.31 -12.16 2.50
N ASN A 106 3.64 -13.03 3.26
CA ASN A 106 3.02 -14.24 2.70
C ASN A 106 1.59 -13.99 2.20
N ALA A 107 0.96 -12.88 2.58
CA ALA A 107 -0.39 -12.57 2.16
C ALA A 107 -0.44 -12.21 0.66
N THR A 108 -1.42 -12.78 -0.06
CA THR A 108 -1.59 -12.55 -1.50
C THR A 108 -1.69 -11.06 -1.84
N ARG A 109 -2.50 -10.30 -1.09
CA ARG A 109 -2.63 -8.84 -1.27
C ARG A 109 -1.30 -8.10 -1.21
N SER A 110 -0.41 -8.49 -0.29
CA SER A 110 0.89 -7.84 -0.13
C SER A 110 1.81 -8.17 -1.29
N LYS A 111 1.78 -9.42 -1.78
CA LYS A 111 2.56 -9.85 -2.95
C LYS A 111 2.12 -9.18 -4.24
N ILE A 112 0.81 -8.94 -4.39
CA ILE A 112 0.24 -8.23 -5.54
C ILE A 112 0.58 -6.73 -5.46
N LEU A 113 0.36 -6.11 -4.30
CA LEU A 113 0.45 -4.66 -4.16
C LEU A 113 1.88 -4.14 -4.08
N LEU A 114 2.82 -4.90 -3.51
CA LEU A 114 4.22 -4.49 -3.39
C LEU A 114 4.85 -4.05 -4.74
N PRO A 115 4.83 -4.86 -5.82
CA PRO A 115 5.42 -4.45 -7.09
C PRO A 115 4.72 -3.24 -7.71
N ILE A 116 3.40 -3.08 -7.53
CA ILE A 116 2.66 -1.91 -7.99
C ILE A 116 3.18 -0.64 -7.29
N VAL A 117 3.34 -0.69 -5.96
CA VAL A 117 3.86 0.43 -5.18
C VAL A 117 5.31 0.76 -5.57
N GLN A 118 6.16 -0.25 -5.76
CA GLN A 118 7.57 -0.06 -6.11
C GLN A 118 7.77 0.46 -7.55
N LYS A 119 6.84 0.16 -8.46
CA LYS A 119 6.86 0.66 -9.85
C LYS A 119 6.40 2.12 -9.95
N ALA A 120 5.58 2.57 -9.01
CA ALA A 120 5.08 3.93 -9.00
C ALA A 120 6.21 4.94 -8.81
N LYS A 121 6.12 6.08 -9.52
CA LYS A 121 7.04 7.20 -9.34
C LYS A 121 6.94 7.79 -7.94
N ARG A 122 5.74 7.74 -7.33
CA ARG A 122 5.46 8.25 -5.99
C ARG A 122 4.57 7.30 -5.21
N ALA A 123 4.96 6.99 -3.99
CA ALA A 123 4.21 6.14 -3.08
C ALA A 123 3.98 6.86 -1.74
N ILE A 124 2.72 6.86 -1.28
CA ILE A 124 2.29 7.46 -0.02
C ILE A 124 1.64 6.36 0.81
N LEU A 125 2.33 5.89 1.86
CA LEU A 125 1.77 4.94 2.81
C LEU A 125 1.22 5.68 4.03
N LEU A 126 -0.08 5.53 4.30
CA LEU A 126 -0.74 6.09 5.47
C LEU A 126 -1.06 4.97 6.45
N THR A 127 -0.85 5.20 7.75
CA THR A 127 -1.46 4.40 8.82
C THR A 127 -1.23 5.07 10.16
N GLY A 128 -2.20 4.96 11.07
CA GLY A 128 -2.02 5.37 12.47
C GLY A 128 -1.26 4.35 13.32
N THR A 129 -1.13 3.12 12.82
CA THR A 129 -0.60 1.97 13.56
C THR A 129 0.32 1.15 12.66
N PRO A 130 1.54 1.62 12.37
CA PRO A 130 2.43 0.97 11.41
C PRO A 130 2.85 -0.45 11.82
N ALA A 131 2.95 -0.71 13.11
CA ALA A 131 3.12 -2.05 13.67
C ALA A 131 2.27 -2.22 14.92
N LEU A 132 1.82 -3.45 15.20
CA LEU A 132 1.08 -3.82 16.40
C LEU A 132 1.99 -4.27 17.55
N GLY A 133 3.28 -4.51 17.27
CA GLY A 133 4.27 -4.74 18.34
C GLY A 133 5.49 -5.56 17.94
N ARG A 134 5.60 -6.00 16.68
CA ARG A 134 6.77 -6.76 16.22
C ARG A 134 7.48 -6.03 15.06
N PRO A 135 8.82 -5.88 15.11
CA PRO A 135 9.57 -5.23 14.03
C PRO A 135 9.35 -5.86 12.65
N GLU A 136 9.09 -7.17 12.59
CA GLU A 136 8.77 -7.88 11.34
C GLU A 136 7.63 -7.26 10.53
N GLU A 137 6.66 -6.65 11.20
CA GLU A 137 5.48 -6.07 10.57
C GLU A 137 5.79 -4.84 9.71
N LEU A 138 6.91 -4.17 10.00
CA LEU A 138 7.35 -2.97 9.27
C LEU A 138 8.05 -3.31 7.95
N PHE A 139 8.57 -4.53 7.81
CA PHE A 139 9.44 -4.89 6.68
C PHE A 139 8.78 -4.60 5.33
N MET A 140 7.52 -5.01 5.17
CA MET A 140 6.80 -4.82 3.91
C MET A 140 6.56 -3.35 3.57
N GLN A 141 6.28 -2.50 4.55
CA GLN A 141 6.09 -1.05 4.32
C GLN A 141 7.42 -0.37 3.96
N ILE A 142 8.51 -0.77 4.63
CA ILE A 142 9.86 -0.28 4.33
C ILE A 142 10.29 -0.72 2.93
N GLU A 143 10.11 -2.00 2.60
CA GLU A 143 10.47 -2.55 1.29
C GLU A 143 9.66 -1.91 0.16
N ALA A 144 8.40 -1.53 0.41
CA ALA A 144 7.58 -0.83 -0.55
C ALA A 144 8.09 0.58 -0.87
N LEU A 145 8.58 1.33 0.14
CA LEU A 145 9.08 2.70 -0.04
C LEU A 145 10.56 2.80 -0.40
N PHE A 146 11.37 1.86 0.09
CA PHE A 146 12.82 1.84 -0.07
C PHE A 146 13.29 0.44 -0.43
N PRO A 147 13.03 -0.02 -1.67
CA PRO A 147 13.36 -1.37 -2.12
C PRO A 147 14.83 -1.70 -1.85
N GLN A 148 15.09 -2.87 -1.25
CA GLN A 148 16.44 -3.40 -0.96
C GLN A 148 17.31 -2.55 -0.02
N LYS A 149 16.85 -1.38 0.47
CA LYS A 149 17.64 -0.50 1.36
C LYS A 149 17.97 -1.16 2.69
N PHE A 150 17.11 -2.07 3.15
CA PHE A 150 17.28 -2.81 4.39
C PHE A 150 17.72 -4.27 4.16
N GLY A 151 18.19 -4.58 2.94
CA GLY A 151 18.60 -5.92 2.53
C GLY A 151 17.42 -6.87 2.35
N THR A 152 17.72 -8.16 2.29
CA THR A 152 16.69 -9.19 2.18
C THR A 152 15.88 -9.30 3.47
N TRP A 153 14.73 -9.97 3.41
CA TRP A 153 13.96 -10.33 4.61
C TRP A 153 14.84 -11.00 5.69
N THR A 154 15.77 -11.87 5.27
CA THR A 154 16.67 -12.58 6.18
C THR A 154 17.62 -11.62 6.88
N ASP A 155 18.14 -10.62 6.18
CA ASP A 155 19.03 -9.60 6.74
C ASP A 155 18.27 -8.71 7.73
N TYR A 156 17.07 -8.28 7.35
CA TYR A 156 16.19 -7.51 8.22
C TYR A 156 15.82 -8.28 9.49
N ALA A 157 15.41 -9.55 9.35
CA ALA A 157 15.01 -10.40 10.46
C ALA A 157 16.15 -10.63 11.45
N LYS A 158 17.37 -10.90 10.96
CA LYS A 158 18.56 -11.04 11.80
C LYS A 158 18.87 -9.75 12.56
N ARG A 159 18.86 -8.62 11.86
CA ARG A 159 19.28 -7.32 12.41
C ARG A 159 18.27 -6.71 13.37
N TYR A 160 16.98 -6.73 13.02
CA TYR A 160 15.94 -5.95 13.71
C TYR A 160 14.94 -6.80 14.49
N CYS A 161 14.82 -8.08 14.16
CA CYS A 161 13.85 -8.97 14.80
C CYS A 161 14.50 -9.99 15.74
N ASN A 162 15.82 -9.93 15.92
CA ASN A 162 16.61 -10.87 16.73
C ASN A 162 16.44 -12.33 16.28
N ALA A 163 16.28 -12.55 14.96
CA ALA A 163 16.18 -13.89 14.41
C ALA A 163 17.47 -14.67 14.64
N ARG A 164 17.36 -15.83 15.31
CA ARG A 164 18.47 -16.78 15.47
C ARG A 164 18.38 -17.88 14.42
N ILE A 165 19.51 -18.18 13.76
CA ILE A 165 19.61 -19.32 12.84
C ILE A 165 19.77 -20.59 13.69
N ARG A 166 18.83 -21.54 13.62
CA ARG A 166 19.03 -22.91 14.12
C ARG A 166 19.47 -23.79 12.96
N TYR A 167 20.58 -24.49 13.13
CA TYR A 167 21.17 -25.37 12.10
C TYR A 167 20.55 -26.77 12.03
N ASP A 168 19.65 -27.12 12.95
CA ASP A 168 19.04 -28.46 12.99
C ASP A 168 17.59 -28.42 12.47
N LYS A 169 17.38 -29.04 11.30
CA LYS A 169 16.11 -29.39 10.64
C LYS A 169 15.10 -28.24 10.41
N LEU A 170 14.96 -27.87 9.12
CA LEU A 170 13.94 -26.97 8.56
C LEU A 170 13.96 -25.54 9.16
N PHE A 171 14.31 -24.56 8.32
CA PHE A 171 14.34 -23.13 8.64
C PHE A 171 13.12 -22.71 9.50
N SER A 172 13.32 -22.58 10.81
CA SER A 172 12.34 -22.01 11.73
C SER A 172 12.94 -20.74 12.34
N ILE A 173 12.39 -19.59 11.93
CA ILE A 173 12.75 -18.29 12.52
C ILE A 173 11.85 -18.09 13.74
N SER A 174 12.45 -17.98 14.92
CA SER A 174 11.73 -17.68 16.17
C SER A 174 11.99 -16.23 16.58
N PHE A 175 10.92 -15.46 16.76
CA PHE A 175 10.95 -14.06 17.16
C PHE A 175 10.52 -13.92 18.63
N LYS A 176 11.25 -13.12 19.43
CA LYS A 176 10.83 -12.70 20.77
C LYS A 176 10.26 -11.27 20.72
N PRO A 177 9.14 -10.98 21.41
CA PRO A 177 8.56 -9.64 21.41
C PRO A 177 9.39 -8.72 22.30
N HIS A 178 10.10 -7.77 21.68
CA HIS A 178 10.58 -6.56 22.37
C HIS A 178 10.12 -5.34 21.58
N ILE A 179 9.39 -4.47 22.27
CA ILE A 179 8.74 -3.27 21.76
C ILE A 179 9.82 -2.28 21.32
N PHE A 180 9.78 -1.85 20.06
CA PHE A 180 10.55 -0.70 19.57
C PHE A 180 9.58 0.38 19.12
N THR A 181 9.61 1.52 19.81
CA THR A 181 8.93 2.75 19.39
C THR A 181 9.80 3.43 18.34
N VAL A 182 9.31 3.55 17.10
CA VAL A 182 9.98 4.29 16.03
C VAL A 182 9.30 5.64 15.86
N ASN A 183 9.99 6.72 16.23
CA ASN A 183 9.62 8.08 15.84
C ASN A 183 10.14 8.34 14.42
N ILE A 184 9.24 8.59 13.47
CA ILE A 184 9.59 8.95 12.09
C ILE A 184 9.86 10.46 12.06
N LYS A 185 11.10 10.85 11.69
CA LYS A 185 11.43 12.20 11.21
C LYS A 185 11.22 12.22 9.70
N LEU A 186 10.38 13.15 9.23
CA LEU A 186 10.26 13.49 7.82
C LEU A 186 11.44 14.42 7.47
N TYR A 187 12.15 14.11 6.38
CA TYR A 187 13.03 15.05 5.69
C TYR A 187 12.31 15.54 4.44
#